data_AF-A0A960MRR0-F1
#
_entry.id   AF-A0A960MRR0-F1
#
_cell.length_a   1.000
_cell.length_b   1.000
_cell.length_c   1.000
_cell.angle_alpha   90.00
_cell.angle_beta   90.00
_cell.angle_gamma   90.00
#
_symmetry.space_group_name_H-M   'P 1'
#
loop_
_entity.id
_entity.type
_entity.pdbx_description
1 polymer ?
#
loop_
_entity_poly.entity_id
_entity_poly.type
_entity_poly.pdbx_seq_one_letter_code
_entity_poly.pdbx_strand_id
1 'polypeptide(L)'
;MTAPRILLLSLATCGLFFAAAPAAHSQVAIYNFGFEKDGPSINYGFYEEAWVVADATGGPASWILLFREGAHRRYIMVEDFGSLFFPNKGKTVVGVISAAAASGTPQTTFLAIGEVEETVKAANVSAKVPKEMRGYALSADPESDVPFTSDEGDVGYAGISKMKGSLQSSRSADANRRNQTVADALTELEAYVKRRGYTEFVVATPTGGTGTGTGGTGTGAP
;
A
#
# COMPACT_ATOMS: atom_id res chain seq x y z
N MET A 1 -31.95 -56.51 -48.44
CA MET A 1 -31.38 -55.14 -48.40
C MET A 1 -31.40 -54.69 -46.94
N THR A 2 -30.23 -54.77 -46.29
CA THR A 2 -30.01 -54.59 -44.85
C THR A 2 -29.47 -53.18 -44.59
N ALA A 3 -30.19 -52.39 -43.78
CA ALA A 3 -29.79 -51.04 -43.40
C ALA A 3 -28.76 -51.07 -42.25
N PRO A 4 -27.75 -50.17 -42.22
CA PRO A 4 -26.76 -50.14 -41.16
C PRO A 4 -27.22 -49.28 -39.97
N ARG A 5 -26.95 -49.79 -38.76
CA ARG A 5 -27.15 -49.11 -37.47
C ARG A 5 -26.05 -48.06 -37.25
N ILE A 6 -26.46 -46.80 -37.06
CA ILE A 6 -25.57 -45.69 -36.66
C ILE A 6 -25.38 -45.75 -35.15
N LEU A 7 -24.13 -45.91 -34.73
CA LEU A 7 -23.68 -45.96 -33.33
C LEU A 7 -23.52 -44.51 -32.82
N LEU A 8 -24.37 -44.09 -31.88
CA LEU A 8 -24.26 -42.81 -31.17
C LEU A 8 -23.16 -42.92 -30.11
N LEU A 9 -22.07 -42.17 -30.29
CA LEU A 9 -20.96 -42.06 -29.37
C LEU A 9 -21.26 -40.93 -28.35
N SER A 10 -21.61 -41.31 -27.12
CA SER A 10 -21.90 -40.37 -26.04
C SER A 10 -20.62 -39.72 -25.52
N LEU A 11 -20.52 -38.39 -25.67
CA LEU A 11 -19.43 -37.56 -25.17
C LEU A 11 -19.59 -37.39 -23.65
N ALA A 12 -18.75 -38.07 -22.86
CA ALA A 12 -18.72 -37.94 -21.40
C ALA A 12 -18.06 -36.60 -21.02
N THR A 13 -18.88 -35.61 -20.64
CA THR A 13 -18.43 -34.34 -20.07
C THR A 13 -17.87 -34.59 -18.67
N CYS A 14 -16.54 -34.69 -18.57
CA CYS A 14 -15.83 -34.76 -17.30
C CYS A 14 -15.90 -33.38 -16.63
N GLY A 15 -16.89 -33.17 -15.76
CA GLY A 15 -17.04 -31.96 -14.97
C GLY A 15 -15.87 -31.82 -13.99
N LEU A 16 -14.95 -30.91 -14.28
CA LEU A 16 -13.96 -30.43 -13.31
C LEU A 16 -14.72 -29.72 -12.19
N PHE A 17 -14.94 -30.41 -11.08
CA PHE A 17 -15.24 -29.78 -9.80
C PHE A 17 -13.98 -29.05 -9.33
N PHE A 18 -13.87 -27.77 -9.63
CA PHE A 18 -12.99 -26.86 -8.91
C PHE A 18 -13.51 -26.76 -7.47
N ALA A 19 -12.97 -27.60 -6.59
CA ALA A 19 -13.14 -27.43 -5.16
C ALA A 19 -12.44 -26.10 -4.79
N ALA A 20 -13.23 -25.05 -4.57
CA ALA A 20 -12.74 -23.80 -4.01
C ALA A 20 -12.10 -24.12 -2.66
N ALA A 21 -10.78 -24.03 -2.56
CA ALA A 21 -10.09 -24.16 -1.30
C ALA A 21 -10.65 -23.09 -0.34
N PRO A 22 -10.97 -23.44 0.91
CA PRO A 22 -11.40 -22.45 1.88
C PRO A 22 -10.31 -21.37 2.00
N ALA A 23 -10.68 -20.12 1.75
CA ALA A 23 -9.78 -18.99 1.94
C ALA A 23 -9.30 -19.02 3.39
N ALA A 24 -7.99 -19.12 3.60
CA ALA A 24 -7.42 -19.01 4.93
C ALA A 24 -7.80 -17.64 5.48
N HIS A 25 -8.51 -17.62 6.62
CA HIS A 25 -8.87 -16.37 7.27
C HIS A 25 -7.61 -15.68 7.78
N SER A 26 -7.28 -14.56 7.14
CA SER A 26 -6.20 -13.64 7.54
C SER A 26 -6.48 -13.06 8.93
N GLN A 27 -5.47 -13.02 9.80
CA GLN A 27 -5.54 -12.26 11.05
C GLN A 27 -5.20 -10.82 10.72
N VAL A 28 -6.10 -9.85 10.83
CA VAL A 28 -5.81 -8.46 10.48
C VAL A 28 -5.14 -7.71 11.63
N ALA A 29 -3.98 -7.12 11.38
CA ALA A 29 -3.33 -6.13 12.23
C ALA A 29 -3.48 -4.73 11.63
N ILE A 30 -3.90 -3.76 12.45
CA ILE A 30 -4.13 -2.38 12.04
C ILE A 30 -3.25 -1.48 12.88
N TYR A 31 -2.42 -0.68 12.23
CA TYR A 31 -1.56 0.31 12.88
C TYR A 31 -1.98 1.72 12.49
N ASN A 32 -1.81 2.64 13.44
CA ASN A 32 -1.84 4.05 13.18
C ASN A 32 -0.45 4.63 13.43
N PHE A 33 0.11 5.30 12.42
CA PHE A 33 1.39 5.94 12.45
C PHE A 33 1.22 7.45 12.49
N GLY A 34 1.93 8.10 13.40
CA GLY A 34 2.16 9.55 13.37
C GLY A 34 3.56 9.84 12.87
N PHE A 35 3.71 10.98 12.20
CA PHE A 35 4.99 11.45 11.70
C PHE A 35 5.35 12.80 12.30
N GLU A 36 6.62 12.95 12.64
CA GLU A 36 7.20 14.20 13.12
C GLU A 36 8.44 14.51 12.29
N LYS A 37 8.56 15.74 11.80
CA LYS A 37 9.74 16.19 11.05
C LYS A 37 11.02 15.93 11.86
N ASP A 38 12.04 15.40 11.20
CA ASP A 38 13.35 15.18 11.79
C ASP A 38 14.46 15.75 10.90
N GLY A 39 15.28 16.65 11.45
CA GLY A 39 16.38 17.27 10.72
C GLY A 39 15.97 18.31 9.64
N PRO A 40 16.93 18.72 8.80
CA PRO A 40 16.70 19.65 7.69
C PRO A 40 15.74 19.07 6.64
N SER A 41 14.98 19.93 5.99
CA SER A 41 14.09 19.55 4.89
C SER A 41 14.00 20.65 3.84
N ILE A 42 13.89 20.27 2.58
CA ILE A 42 13.76 21.16 1.42
C ILE A 42 12.44 20.82 0.76
N ASN A 43 11.53 21.79 0.64
CA ASN A 43 10.20 21.66 0.00
C ASN A 43 9.39 20.42 0.41
N TYR A 44 9.62 19.91 1.62
CA TYR A 44 9.09 18.63 2.06
C TYR A 44 7.80 18.78 2.85
N GLY A 45 6.68 18.40 2.23
CA GLY A 45 5.42 18.15 2.94
C GLY A 45 5.42 16.75 3.52
N PHE A 46 5.56 16.62 4.83
CA PHE A 46 5.48 15.32 5.49
C PHE A 46 4.02 14.86 5.62
N TYR A 47 3.80 13.54 5.56
CA TYR A 47 2.52 12.95 5.97
C TYR A 47 2.24 13.31 7.42
N GLU A 48 1.00 13.59 7.79
CA GLU A 48 0.62 13.82 9.18
C GLU A 48 0.44 12.49 9.92
N GLU A 49 -0.16 11.53 9.22
CA GLU A 49 -0.64 10.28 9.78
C GLU A 49 -0.68 9.21 8.69
N ALA A 50 -0.55 7.94 9.06
CA ALA A 50 -0.81 6.83 8.17
C ALA A 50 -1.57 5.71 8.87
N TRP A 51 -2.47 5.07 8.15
CA TRP A 51 -3.10 3.83 8.58
C TRP A 51 -2.50 2.69 7.78
N VAL A 52 -2.07 1.64 8.47
CA VAL A 52 -1.47 0.46 7.84
C VAL A 52 -2.25 -0.77 8.23
N VAL A 53 -2.63 -1.58 7.24
CA VAL A 53 -3.34 -2.84 7.40
C VAL A 53 -2.49 -3.95 6.82
N ALA A 54 -2.26 -5.00 7.60
CA ALA A 54 -1.51 -6.16 7.15
C ALA A 54 -2.06 -7.44 7.80
N ASP A 55 -1.68 -8.60 7.26
CA ASP A 55 -1.84 -9.86 7.97
C ASP A 55 -0.90 -9.88 9.18
N ALA A 56 -1.42 -10.23 10.35
CA ALA A 56 -0.71 -10.31 11.63
C ALA A 56 0.33 -11.43 11.64
N THR A 57 0.25 -12.39 10.73
CA THR A 57 1.28 -13.41 10.49
C THR A 57 2.37 -12.95 9.52
N GLY A 58 2.20 -11.77 8.93
CA GLY A 58 3.12 -11.15 7.99
C GLY A 58 2.67 -11.31 6.54
N GLY A 59 3.23 -10.49 5.66
CA GLY A 59 2.85 -10.43 4.24
C GLY A 59 2.71 -8.99 3.75
N PRO A 60 2.06 -8.81 2.58
CA PRO A 60 1.78 -7.48 2.03
C PRO A 60 1.02 -6.59 3.03
N ALA A 61 1.34 -5.30 3.01
CA ALA A 61 0.69 -4.29 3.81
C ALA A 61 0.07 -3.23 2.90
N SER A 62 -1.15 -2.80 3.22
CA SER A 62 -1.84 -1.72 2.53
C SER A 62 -1.89 -0.47 3.41
N TRP A 63 -1.80 0.71 2.79
CA TRP A 63 -1.61 1.98 3.48
C TRP A 63 -2.66 3.00 3.08
N ILE A 64 -3.05 3.85 4.04
CA ILE A 64 -3.73 5.12 3.79
C ILE A 64 -2.85 6.21 4.37
N LEU A 65 -2.24 7.00 3.50
CA LEU A 65 -1.33 8.09 3.83
C LEU A 65 -2.13 9.40 3.91
N LEU A 66 -2.03 10.12 5.02
CA LEU A 66 -2.79 11.35 5.28
C LEU A 66 -1.84 12.54 5.27
N PHE A 67 -2.20 13.59 4.54
CA PHE A 67 -1.38 14.81 4.46
C PHE A 67 -2.27 16.04 4.25
N ARG A 68 -1.63 17.21 4.28
CA ARG A 68 -2.28 18.48 3.99
C ARG A 68 -1.69 19.15 2.76
N GLU A 69 -2.59 19.73 1.99
CA GLU A 69 -2.29 20.57 0.84
C GLU A 69 -2.96 21.93 1.10
N GLY A 70 -2.20 22.86 1.69
CA GLY A 70 -2.76 24.11 2.22
C GLY A 70 -3.85 23.86 3.27
N ALA A 71 -5.07 24.33 3.00
CA ALA A 71 -6.23 24.13 3.88
C ALA A 71 -6.91 22.75 3.69
N HIS A 72 -6.55 22.00 2.65
CA HIS A 72 -7.22 20.76 2.30
C HIS A 72 -6.58 19.55 2.98
N ARG A 73 -7.43 18.70 3.56
CA ARG A 73 -7.03 17.38 4.09
C ARG A 73 -7.14 16.35 2.98
N ARG A 74 -6.04 15.69 2.67
CA ARG A 74 -5.90 14.78 1.55
C ARG A 74 -5.41 13.41 2.00
N TYR A 75 -5.84 12.36 1.33
CA TYR A 75 -5.30 11.02 1.56
C TYR A 75 -4.96 10.32 0.24
N ILE A 76 -3.96 9.45 0.28
CA ILE A 76 -3.64 8.48 -0.78
C ILE A 76 -3.84 7.09 -0.19
N MET A 77 -4.58 6.24 -0.90
CA MET A 77 -4.70 4.83 -0.57
C MET A 77 -3.82 4.03 -1.51
N VAL A 78 -2.98 3.15 -0.97
CA VAL A 78 -2.10 2.29 -1.76
C VAL A 78 -2.19 0.86 -1.23
N GLU A 79 -2.69 -0.03 -2.08
CA GLU A 79 -2.78 -1.46 -1.81
C GLU A 79 -1.42 -2.12 -2.05
N ASP A 80 -1.11 -3.18 -1.28
CA ASP A 80 0.13 -3.95 -1.39
C ASP A 80 1.43 -3.09 -1.39
N PHE A 81 1.37 -1.97 -0.67
CA PHE A 81 2.43 -1.01 -0.51
C PHE A 81 3.38 -1.41 0.63
N GLY A 82 4.28 -2.35 0.35
CA GLY A 82 5.25 -2.84 1.33
C GLY A 82 4.77 -4.06 2.10
N SER A 83 5.38 -4.32 3.25
CA SER A 83 5.16 -5.56 3.99
C SER A 83 5.34 -5.42 5.50
N LEU A 84 4.62 -6.28 6.23
CA LEU A 84 4.90 -6.62 7.63
C LEU A 84 5.61 -7.97 7.67
N PHE A 85 6.75 -8.07 8.35
CA PHE A 85 7.47 -9.32 8.52
C PHE A 85 8.18 -9.38 9.87
N PHE A 86 8.58 -10.59 10.28
CA PHE A 86 9.04 -10.89 11.63
C PHE A 86 10.45 -11.49 11.64
N PRO A 87 11.51 -10.68 11.44
CA PRO A 87 12.87 -11.18 11.53
C PRO A 87 13.24 -11.55 12.96
N ASN A 88 14.10 -12.56 13.11
CA ASN A 88 14.63 -12.99 14.39
C ASN A 88 15.97 -12.28 14.68
N LYS A 89 16.06 -11.63 15.83
CA LYS A 89 17.30 -11.07 16.39
C LYS A 89 17.73 -11.93 17.58
N GLY A 90 18.42 -13.04 17.30
CA GLY A 90 18.80 -14.01 18.32
C GLY A 90 17.57 -14.68 18.94
N LYS A 91 17.26 -14.35 20.20
CA LYS A 91 16.07 -14.87 20.92
C LYS A 91 14.86 -13.94 20.85
N THR A 92 15.01 -12.74 20.30
CA THR A 92 13.95 -11.74 20.20
C THR A 92 13.36 -11.76 18.79
N VAL A 93 12.04 -11.91 18.69
CA VAL A 93 11.32 -11.66 17.45
C VAL A 93 10.94 -10.19 17.44
N VAL A 94 11.24 -9.48 16.35
CA VAL A 94 10.80 -8.10 16.13
C VAL A 94 9.84 -8.09 14.94
N GLY A 95 8.84 -7.23 14.95
CA GLY A 95 8.04 -6.94 13.77
C GLY A 95 8.66 -5.76 13.03
N VAL A 96 8.66 -5.83 11.71
CA VAL A 96 9.18 -4.79 10.81
C VAL A 96 8.12 -4.46 9.77
N ILE A 97 7.81 -3.17 9.64
CA ILE A 97 7.03 -2.63 8.54
C ILE A 97 7.99 -1.89 7.62
N SER A 98 7.99 -2.25 6.34
CA SER A 98 8.82 -1.64 5.31
C SER A 98 8.00 -1.37 4.05
N ALA A 99 8.10 -0.17 3.50
CA ALA A 99 7.46 0.19 2.24
C ALA A 99 8.33 1.16 1.45
N ALA A 100 8.30 1.10 0.13
CA ALA A 100 9.02 2.02 -0.76
C ALA A 100 8.19 2.32 -2.00
N ALA A 101 7.98 3.60 -2.30
CA ALA A 101 7.31 4.03 -3.54
C ALA A 101 8.29 3.95 -4.71
N ALA A 102 7.95 3.14 -5.73
CA ALA A 102 8.84 2.83 -6.84
C ALA A 102 8.76 3.81 -8.03
N SER A 103 7.70 4.62 -8.17
CA SER A 103 7.62 5.67 -9.20
C SER A 103 6.29 6.44 -9.13
N GLY A 104 6.27 7.69 -9.63
CA GLY A 104 5.05 8.48 -9.88
C GLY A 104 4.40 9.16 -8.67
N THR A 105 4.87 8.88 -7.46
CA THR A 105 4.44 9.48 -6.18
C THR A 105 5.71 9.83 -5.40
N PRO A 106 5.68 10.74 -4.42
CA PRO A 106 6.91 11.12 -3.76
C PRO A 106 7.76 9.93 -3.29
N GLN A 107 9.01 9.83 -3.77
CA GLN A 107 9.89 8.68 -3.53
C GLN A 107 10.20 8.57 -2.03
N THR A 108 9.32 7.89 -1.31
CA THR A 108 9.36 7.77 0.13
C THR A 108 9.58 6.32 0.52
N THR A 109 10.61 6.11 1.33
CA THR A 109 10.89 4.83 1.99
C THR A 109 10.47 4.93 3.43
N PHE A 110 9.65 3.98 3.87
CA PHE A 110 9.18 3.84 5.24
C PHE A 110 9.84 2.61 5.86
N LEU A 111 10.34 2.77 7.09
CA LEU A 111 10.83 1.66 7.90
C LEU A 111 10.42 1.90 9.34
N ALA A 112 9.76 0.92 9.96
CA ALA A 112 9.58 0.89 11.41
C ALA A 112 9.76 -0.51 11.98
N ILE A 113 10.25 -0.55 13.22
CA ILE A 113 10.57 -1.77 13.95
C ILE A 113 9.93 -1.69 15.34
N GLY A 114 9.41 -2.81 15.83
CA GLY A 114 8.87 -2.92 17.18
C GLY A 114 9.04 -4.32 17.75
N GLU A 115 9.15 -4.43 19.07
CA GLU A 115 9.16 -5.73 19.74
C GLU A 115 7.77 -6.35 19.74
N VAL A 116 7.71 -7.67 19.58
CA VAL A 116 6.45 -8.40 19.43
C VAL A 116 5.88 -8.72 20.82
N GLU A 117 5.02 -7.84 21.31
CA GLU A 117 4.49 -7.88 22.69
C GLU A 117 3.00 -8.23 22.78
N GLU A 118 2.21 -7.91 21.75
CA GLU A 118 0.75 -8.00 21.79
C GLU A 118 0.26 -9.24 21.04
N THR A 119 -0.82 -9.86 21.49
CA THR A 119 -1.45 -10.99 20.78
C THR A 119 -2.75 -10.55 20.13
N VAL A 120 -2.80 -10.65 18.80
CA VAL A 120 -4.02 -10.47 18.00
C VAL A 120 -4.66 -11.84 17.80
N LYS A 121 -5.98 -11.93 18.00
CA LYS A 121 -6.76 -13.17 17.88
C LYS A 121 -7.77 -13.03 16.75
N ALA A 122 -7.84 -14.03 15.87
CA ALA A 122 -8.93 -14.18 14.91
C ALA A 122 -9.43 -15.63 14.96
N ALA A 123 -10.71 -15.81 15.29
CA ALA A 123 -11.31 -17.12 15.50
C ALA A 123 -10.43 -18.04 16.37
N ASN A 124 -9.87 -19.10 15.78
CA ASN A 124 -9.07 -20.12 16.46
C ASN A 124 -7.54 -19.90 16.32
N VAL A 125 -7.11 -18.78 15.73
CA VAL A 125 -5.71 -18.47 15.48
C VAL A 125 -5.30 -17.24 16.27
N SER A 126 -4.09 -17.27 16.81
CA SER A 126 -3.46 -16.14 17.49
C SER A 126 -2.10 -15.84 16.87
N ALA A 127 -1.85 -14.57 16.58
CA ALA A 127 -0.57 -14.08 16.10
C ALA A 127 -0.02 -13.05 17.10
N LYS A 128 1.30 -13.08 17.32
CA LYS A 128 1.96 -12.05 18.10
C LYS A 128 2.43 -10.94 17.17
N VAL A 129 2.16 -9.68 17.54
CA VAL A 129 2.52 -8.49 16.75
C VAL A 129 3.12 -7.39 17.64
N PRO A 130 3.84 -6.41 17.08
CA PRO A 130 4.25 -5.25 17.83
C PRO A 130 3.09 -4.43 18.35
N LYS A 131 3.22 -3.96 19.59
CA LYS A 131 2.27 -2.99 20.17
C LYS A 131 2.60 -1.57 19.73
N GLU A 132 3.89 -1.22 19.78
CA GLU A 132 4.43 0.02 19.27
C GLU A 132 5.53 -0.28 18.24
N MET A 133 5.66 0.58 17.23
CA MET A 133 6.73 0.53 16.25
C MET A 133 7.34 1.92 16.09
N ARG A 134 8.65 1.98 15.82
CA ARG A 134 9.37 3.24 15.62
C ARG A 134 10.32 3.13 14.44
N GLY A 135 10.49 4.23 13.72
CA GLY A 135 11.50 4.33 12.68
C GLY A 135 11.39 5.64 11.92
N TYR A 136 11.55 5.58 10.60
CA TYR A 136 11.72 6.77 9.76
C TYR A 136 10.95 6.64 8.45
N ALA A 137 10.49 7.79 7.95
CA ALA A 137 10.13 8.01 6.57
C ALA A 137 11.19 8.90 5.93
N LEU A 138 11.78 8.45 4.82
CA LEU A 138 12.81 9.17 4.08
C LEU A 138 12.27 9.46 2.69
N SER A 139 12.22 10.73 2.32
CA SER A 139 11.74 11.16 1.01
C SER A 139 12.79 12.01 0.31
N ALA A 140 13.05 11.73 -0.96
CA ALA A 140 13.93 12.55 -1.79
C ALA A 140 13.58 12.38 -3.26
N ASP A 141 13.38 13.48 -3.98
CA ASP A 141 13.09 13.46 -5.41
C ASP A 141 13.60 14.76 -6.05
N PRO A 142 14.35 14.68 -7.15
CA PRO A 142 14.85 15.85 -7.83
C PRO A 142 13.74 16.67 -8.51
N GLU A 143 12.53 16.12 -8.76
CA GLU A 143 11.47 16.75 -9.56
C GLU A 143 11.98 17.33 -10.91
N SER A 144 13.07 16.79 -11.45
CA SER A 144 13.72 17.30 -12.68
C SER A 144 12.89 17.12 -13.95
N ASP A 145 11.84 16.30 -13.86
CA ASP A 145 11.02 15.88 -15.00
C ASP A 145 9.79 16.79 -15.22
N VAL A 146 9.55 17.77 -14.33
CA VAL A 146 8.50 18.78 -14.54
C VAL A 146 9.07 20.03 -15.21
N PRO A 147 8.45 20.53 -16.30
CA PRO A 147 8.93 21.69 -17.04
C PRO A 147 8.54 22.99 -16.32
N PHE A 148 9.02 23.22 -15.09
CA PHE A 148 8.82 24.48 -14.40
C PHE A 148 10.11 24.88 -13.67
N THR A 149 10.87 25.75 -14.32
CA THR A 149 11.73 26.73 -13.64
C THR A 149 10.80 27.76 -13.00
N SER A 150 10.56 27.67 -11.68
CA SER A 150 10.08 28.83 -10.95
C SER A 150 11.16 29.92 -11.01
N ASP A 151 10.78 31.20 -10.99
CA ASP A 151 11.72 32.33 -10.95
C ASP A 151 12.63 32.31 -9.69
N GLU A 152 12.35 31.42 -8.73
CA GLU A 152 13.04 31.23 -7.45
C GLU A 152 14.00 30.01 -7.41
N GLY A 153 14.04 29.17 -8.45
CA GLY A 153 15.12 28.20 -8.67
C GLY A 153 15.15 26.93 -7.79
N ASP A 154 14.23 26.77 -6.84
CA ASP A 154 14.17 25.57 -6.00
C ASP A 154 13.38 24.45 -6.70
N VAL A 155 14.08 23.41 -7.14
CA VAL A 155 13.55 22.21 -7.79
C VAL A 155 13.87 20.99 -6.93
N GLY A 156 12.85 20.16 -6.66
CA GLY A 156 12.95 18.95 -5.86
C GLY A 156 12.58 19.12 -4.39
N TYR A 157 12.38 17.98 -3.71
CA TYR A 157 12.16 17.93 -2.27
C TYR A 157 13.00 16.84 -1.62
N ALA A 158 13.38 17.07 -0.37
CA ALA A 158 14.09 16.11 0.46
C ALA A 158 13.76 16.31 1.94
N GLY A 159 13.56 15.21 2.67
CA GLY A 159 13.32 15.29 4.10
C GLY A 159 13.25 13.93 4.78
N ILE A 160 13.37 13.99 6.10
CA ILE A 160 13.26 12.84 6.99
C ILE A 160 12.17 13.13 8.01
N SER A 161 11.35 12.14 8.31
CA SER A 161 10.39 12.19 9.42
C SER A 161 10.61 10.99 10.34
N LYS A 162 10.58 11.24 11.65
CA LYS A 162 10.40 10.19 12.65
C LYS A 162 8.98 9.65 12.54
N MET A 163 8.86 8.34 12.56
CA MET A 163 7.59 7.62 12.47
C MET A 163 7.36 6.84 13.77
N LYS A 164 6.19 7.03 14.39
CA LYS A 164 5.74 6.24 15.55
C LYS A 164 4.41 5.58 15.23
N GLY A 165 4.40 4.24 15.23
CA GLY A 165 3.22 3.41 15.04
C GLY A 165 2.70 2.85 16.35
N SER A 166 1.38 2.76 16.47
CA SER A 166 0.70 2.06 17.55
C SER A 166 -0.36 1.13 17.00
N LEU A 167 -0.35 -0.12 17.48
CA LEU A 167 -1.39 -1.09 17.17
C LEU A 167 -2.74 -0.57 17.65
N GLN A 168 -3.72 -0.64 16.76
CA GLN A 168 -5.09 -0.23 17.02
C GLN A 168 -5.87 -1.44 17.50
N SER A 169 -5.57 -1.91 18.71
CA SER A 169 -6.04 -3.20 19.24
C SER A 169 -7.56 -3.39 19.12
N SER A 170 -8.35 -2.37 19.42
CA SER A 170 -9.81 -2.43 19.27
C SER A 170 -10.24 -2.63 17.82
N ARG A 171 -9.64 -1.90 16.88
CA ARG A 171 -9.96 -2.02 15.45
C ARG A 171 -9.50 -3.36 14.88
N SER A 172 -8.31 -3.82 15.24
CA SER A 172 -7.83 -5.16 14.86
C SER A 172 -8.75 -6.24 15.43
N ALA A 173 -9.14 -6.14 16.71
CA ALA A 173 -10.06 -7.10 17.32
C ALA A 173 -11.43 -7.10 16.64
N ASP A 174 -11.97 -5.93 16.29
CA ASP A 174 -13.28 -5.82 15.63
C ASP A 174 -13.24 -6.28 14.18
N ALA A 175 -12.14 -6.06 13.45
CA ALA A 175 -11.92 -6.60 12.11
C ALA A 175 -11.86 -8.14 12.14
N ASN A 176 -11.05 -8.68 13.06
CA ASN A 176 -10.90 -10.12 13.23
C ASN A 176 -12.18 -10.80 13.72
N ARG A 177 -12.96 -10.17 14.61
CA ARG A 177 -14.27 -10.69 15.06
C ARG A 177 -15.26 -10.81 13.90
N ARG A 178 -15.16 -9.91 12.93
CA ARG A 178 -16.00 -9.91 11.71
C ARG A 178 -15.41 -10.73 10.57
N ASN A 179 -14.29 -11.42 10.80
CA ASN A 179 -13.55 -12.19 9.79
C ASN A 179 -13.23 -11.35 8.53
N GLN A 180 -12.89 -10.07 8.72
CA GLN A 180 -12.52 -9.19 7.62
C GLN A 180 -11.20 -9.62 6.99
N THR A 181 -11.10 -9.45 5.68
CA THR A 181 -9.82 -9.48 4.96
C THR A 181 -9.05 -8.16 5.16
N VAL A 182 -7.77 -8.13 4.77
CA VAL A 182 -6.98 -6.88 4.71
C VAL A 182 -7.68 -5.83 3.86
N ALA A 183 -8.26 -6.21 2.71
CA ALA A 183 -8.98 -5.31 1.81
C ALA A 183 -10.28 -4.76 2.43
N ASP A 184 -11.04 -5.59 3.14
CA ASP A 184 -12.25 -5.14 3.85
C ASP A 184 -11.92 -4.14 4.95
N ALA A 185 -10.87 -4.42 5.72
CA ALA A 185 -10.40 -3.53 6.78
C ALA A 185 -9.84 -2.22 6.22
N LEU A 186 -9.14 -2.26 5.08
CA LEU A 186 -8.68 -1.07 4.37
C LEU A 186 -9.86 -0.20 3.91
N THR A 187 -10.87 -0.80 3.28
CA THR A 187 -12.10 -0.11 2.84
C THR A 187 -12.81 0.57 4.01
N GLU A 188 -12.87 -0.08 5.17
CA GLU A 188 -13.46 0.52 6.37
C GLU A 188 -12.66 1.70 6.91
N LEU A 189 -11.32 1.60 6.90
CA LEU A 189 -10.44 2.69 7.30
C LEU A 189 -10.52 3.86 6.34
N GLU A 190 -10.68 3.62 5.04
CA GLU A 190 -10.92 4.66 4.04
C GLU A 190 -12.22 5.42 4.36
N ALA A 191 -13.30 4.69 4.63
CA ALA A 191 -14.56 5.30 5.05
C ALA A 191 -14.42 6.10 6.37
N TYR A 192 -13.62 5.61 7.32
CA TYR A 192 -13.31 6.32 8.56
C TYR A 192 -12.54 7.62 8.30
N VAL A 193 -11.54 7.60 7.43
CA VAL A 193 -10.74 8.76 7.02
C VAL A 193 -11.60 9.80 6.29
N LYS A 194 -12.48 9.37 5.38
CA LYS A 194 -13.46 10.25 4.71
C LYS A 194 -14.36 10.97 5.72
N ARG A 195 -14.86 10.26 6.74
CA ARG A 195 -15.66 10.87 7.83
C ARG A 195 -14.89 11.89 8.67
N ARG A 196 -13.56 11.84 8.70
CA ARG A 196 -12.68 12.85 9.33
C ARG A 196 -12.44 14.09 8.46
N GLY A 197 -13.05 14.15 7.28
CA GLY A 197 -12.96 15.27 6.35
C GLY A 197 -11.76 15.20 5.39
N TYR A 198 -11.13 14.04 5.24
CA TYR A 198 -10.09 13.83 4.23
C TYR A 198 -10.73 13.50 2.88
N THR A 199 -10.11 13.98 1.81
CA THR A 199 -10.54 13.74 0.41
C THR A 199 -9.42 13.03 -0.36
N GLU A 200 -9.79 12.19 -1.31
CA GLU A 200 -8.83 11.39 -2.07
C GLU A 200 -7.93 12.28 -2.94
N PHE A 201 -6.63 12.06 -2.87
CA PHE A 201 -5.65 12.61 -3.78
C PHE A 201 -5.34 11.57 -4.86
N VAL A 202 -5.86 11.82 -6.05
CA VAL A 202 -5.58 11.00 -7.23
C VAL A 202 -4.29 11.50 -7.83
N VAL A 203 -3.24 10.68 -7.77
CA VAL A 203 -1.99 10.93 -8.48
C VAL A 203 -2.28 10.82 -9.98
N ALA A 204 -2.04 11.89 -10.73
CA ALA A 204 -2.23 11.87 -12.17
C ALA A 204 -1.23 10.90 -12.80
N THR A 205 -1.70 9.82 -13.42
CA THR A 205 -0.84 8.95 -14.24
C THR A 205 -0.31 9.79 -15.41
N PRO A 206 1.02 9.84 -15.65
CA PRO A 206 1.55 10.51 -16.83
C PRO A 206 0.89 9.90 -18.07
N THR A 207 0.14 10.70 -18.82
CA THR A 207 -0.39 10.26 -20.10
C THR A 207 0.82 10.11 -21.01
N GLY A 208 1.27 8.87 -21.21
CA GLY A 208 2.36 8.54 -22.12
C GLY A 208 1.98 8.99 -23.53
N GLY A 209 2.37 10.22 -23.87
CA GLY A 209 2.31 10.72 -25.23
C GLY A 209 3.28 9.88 -26.06
N THR A 210 2.79 8.83 -26.70
CA THR A 210 3.47 8.23 -27.84
C THR A 210 3.45 9.27 -28.96
N GLY A 211 4.45 10.16 -28.95
CA GLY A 211 4.80 10.97 -30.10
C GLY A 211 5.24 10.04 -31.22
N THR A 212 4.30 9.64 -32.07
CA THR A 212 4.62 9.06 -33.37
C THR A 212 5.29 10.14 -34.20
N GLY A 213 6.64 10.16 -34.17
CA GLY A 213 7.45 10.94 -35.08
C GLY A 213 7.06 10.62 -36.51
N THR A 214 6.31 11.52 -37.13
CA THR A 214 5.99 11.44 -38.56
C THR A 214 7.16 12.10 -39.28
N GLY A 215 7.95 11.29 -39.99
CA GLY A 215 9.08 11.73 -40.77
C GLY A 215 8.69 12.76 -41.84
N GLY A 216 9.36 13.90 -41.83
CA GLY A 216 9.32 14.88 -42.90
C GLY A 216 10.54 14.75 -43.79
N THR A 217 10.37 14.16 -44.97
CA THR A 217 11.32 14.27 -46.09
C THR A 217 11.28 15.68 -46.67
N GLY A 218 12.40 16.41 -46.60
CA GLY A 218 12.57 17.70 -47.25
C GLY A 218 13.71 17.65 -48.27
N THR A 219 13.35 17.40 -49.53
CA THR A 219 14.19 17.59 -50.72
C THR A 219 14.03 19.03 -51.21
N GLY A 220 15.12 19.74 -51.54
CA GLY A 220 15.02 20.96 -52.35
C GLY A 220 16.14 21.97 -52.14
N ALA A 221 17.20 21.85 -52.95
CA ALA A 221 18.12 22.95 -53.27
C ALA A 221 17.40 24.02 -54.13
N PRO A 222 17.98 25.22 -54.27
CA PRO A 222 18.83 25.46 -55.44
C PRO A 222 20.30 25.76 -55.12
#